data_AF-A0A8V0X409-F1
#
_entry.id   AF-A0A8V0X409-F1
#
_cell.length_a   1.000
_cell.length_b   1.000
_cell.length_c   1.000
_cell.angle_alpha   90.00
_cell.angle_beta   90.00
_cell.angle_gamma   90.00
#
_symmetry.space_group_name_H-M   'P 1'
#
loop_
_entity.id
_entity.type
_entity.pdbx_description
1 polymer ?
#
loop_
_entity_poly.entity_id
_entity_poly.type
_entity_poly.pdbx_seq_one_letter_code
_entity_poly.pdbx_strand_id
1 'polypeptide(L)'
;VFDAFGPPALPAAPRPLHNKRVCSSSRVHNRSVFLLSVLFSGWGWGGRPNKTHLRFGPPPPPPPLLSPLPEPKLGFLQKPNVAATPNSPFHRAPIWDFSAGAVRGVVVNIEPTPEAALLYPYGLDKGDSKNPKLDDGTSKRVVLSVPFSFYGKEYETLYVNNNGVISFDTPVKQYTPDPFPLADGRPFVAPYWGDVDNVLGGEIFYRQTTDPALLKLITQHINQYFPSIPFTATWAFVATWDHVAYYDSRSNKGNTFQAALTTNTKTSFVILNYKDIQWTTGVASGGDPKTGLGGTPAHAGFNSGDETNYYNIPGSRTDAIINITTTSNVNVPGRWVFQVNELELIGVPTEVPHAAADKRCWL
;
A
#
# COMPACT_ATOMS: atom_id res chain seq x y z
N VAL A 1 -29.18 -74.68 -48.54
CA VAL A 1 -27.94 -74.77 -49.33
C VAL A 1 -27.51 -73.34 -49.62
N PHE A 2 -26.24 -73.03 -49.35
CA PHE A 2 -25.40 -71.87 -49.73
C PHE A 2 -26.02 -70.71 -50.58
N ASP A 3 -25.71 -69.42 -50.34
CA ASP A 3 -24.81 -68.86 -49.31
C ASP A 3 -25.04 -67.36 -48.97
N ALA A 4 -24.27 -66.90 -47.98
CA ALA A 4 -24.00 -65.57 -47.47
C ALA A 4 -24.29 -64.32 -48.35
N PHE A 5 -24.96 -63.35 -47.72
CA PHE A 5 -24.62 -61.92 -47.83
C PHE A 5 -24.55 -61.31 -46.42
N GLY A 6 -23.49 -60.54 -46.15
CA GLY A 6 -23.22 -59.97 -44.82
C GLY A 6 -23.97 -58.66 -44.53
N PRO A 7 -24.00 -58.21 -43.25
CA PRO A 7 -24.66 -56.96 -42.87
C PRO A 7 -23.94 -55.72 -43.41
N PRO A 8 -24.66 -54.62 -43.69
CA PRO A 8 -24.08 -53.38 -44.20
C PRO A 8 -23.20 -52.67 -43.15
N ALA A 9 -22.17 -51.96 -43.63
CA ALA A 9 -21.21 -51.27 -42.78
C ALA A 9 -21.77 -50.00 -42.12
N LEU A 10 -21.29 -49.71 -40.90
CA LEU A 10 -21.53 -48.45 -40.21
C LEU A 10 -20.84 -47.27 -40.93
N PRO A 11 -21.47 -46.08 -41.02
CA PRO A 11 -20.81 -44.90 -41.55
C PRO A 11 -19.66 -44.44 -40.63
N ALA A 12 -18.55 -44.02 -41.23
CA ALA A 12 -17.32 -43.68 -40.50
C ALA A 12 -17.46 -42.37 -39.70
N ALA A 13 -16.88 -42.34 -38.50
CA ALA A 13 -16.79 -41.13 -37.69
C ALA A 13 -15.82 -40.11 -38.30
N PRO A 14 -16.18 -38.81 -38.42
CA PRO A 14 -15.28 -37.78 -38.90
C PRO A 14 -14.19 -37.47 -37.86
N ARG A 15 -12.93 -37.34 -38.30
CA ARG A 15 -11.83 -36.86 -37.46
C ARG A 15 -11.98 -35.34 -37.21
N PRO A 16 -11.53 -34.81 -36.05
CA PRO A 16 -11.66 -33.40 -35.73
C PRO A 16 -10.85 -32.52 -36.69
N LEU A 17 -11.51 -31.55 -37.32
CA LEU A 17 -10.87 -30.50 -38.12
C LEU A 17 -10.38 -29.36 -37.22
N HIS A 18 -9.21 -28.80 -37.54
CA HIS A 18 -8.68 -27.63 -36.83
C HIS A 18 -9.60 -26.42 -36.98
N ASN A 19 -10.00 -25.86 -35.83
CA ASN A 19 -10.96 -24.77 -35.77
C ASN A 19 -10.30 -23.41 -36.08
N LYS A 20 -10.08 -23.12 -37.38
CA LYS A 20 -9.72 -21.77 -37.85
C LYS A 20 -10.92 -20.84 -37.64
N ARG A 21 -10.86 -19.95 -36.65
CA ARG A 21 -11.87 -18.89 -36.49
C ARG A 21 -11.75 -17.88 -37.62
N VAL A 22 -12.86 -17.57 -38.27
CA VAL A 22 -12.99 -16.49 -39.26
C VAL A 22 -13.92 -15.44 -38.67
N CYS A 23 -13.48 -14.17 -38.63
CA CYS A 23 -14.30 -13.07 -38.15
C CYS A 23 -15.24 -12.57 -39.25
N SER A 24 -16.55 -12.64 -39.04
CA SER A 24 -17.57 -12.07 -39.93
C SER A 24 -18.17 -10.80 -39.34
N SER A 25 -18.08 -9.67 -40.04
CA SER A 25 -18.75 -8.43 -39.65
C SER A 25 -20.25 -8.49 -39.96
N SER A 26 -21.09 -8.23 -38.96
CA SER A 26 -22.55 -8.10 -39.13
C SER A 26 -23.05 -6.82 -38.47
N ARG A 27 -23.44 -5.83 -39.28
CA ARG A 27 -24.11 -4.61 -38.80
C ARG A 27 -25.53 -4.97 -38.36
N VAL A 28 -25.97 -4.44 -37.22
CA VAL A 28 -27.39 -4.39 -36.84
C VAL A 28 -27.82 -2.93 -36.76
N HIS A 29 -28.91 -2.58 -37.44
CA HIS A 29 -29.58 -1.30 -37.28
C HIS A 29 -30.51 -1.34 -36.05
N ASN A 30 -30.66 -0.21 -35.36
CA ASN A 30 -31.97 0.15 -34.82
C ASN A 30 -32.16 1.68 -34.84
N ARG A 31 -33.41 2.15 -34.87
CA ARG A 31 -33.79 3.57 -34.97
C ARG A 31 -34.96 3.89 -34.03
N SER A 32 -34.80 4.96 -33.24
CA SER A 32 -35.84 5.88 -32.73
C SER A 32 -35.06 7.06 -32.09
N VAL A 33 -34.89 8.22 -32.72
CA VAL A 33 -35.88 9.27 -33.06
C VAL A 33 -36.51 9.90 -31.81
N PHE A 34 -36.05 11.11 -31.46
CA PHE A 34 -36.93 12.27 -31.27
C PHE A 34 -36.20 13.59 -31.57
N LEU A 35 -36.98 14.65 -31.79
CA LEU A 35 -36.61 16.01 -32.22
C LEU A 35 -35.95 16.79 -31.05
N LEU A 36 -35.31 17.98 -31.19
CA LEU A 36 -35.18 19.00 -32.25
C LEU A 36 -33.69 19.55 -32.13
N SER A 37 -33.06 20.43 -32.93
CA SER A 37 -33.46 21.47 -33.89
C SER A 37 -32.35 21.71 -34.94
N VAL A 38 -32.54 22.70 -35.85
CA VAL A 38 -31.51 23.17 -36.80
C VAL A 38 -31.51 24.70 -36.87
N LEU A 39 -30.33 25.31 -36.96
CA LEU A 39 -30.12 26.60 -37.65
C LEU A 39 -28.86 26.52 -38.53
N PHE A 40 -28.91 27.16 -39.69
CA PHE A 40 -27.93 27.02 -40.77
C PHE A 40 -27.43 28.40 -41.23
N SER A 41 -26.16 28.71 -40.98
CA SER A 41 -25.34 29.62 -41.79
C SER A 41 -23.87 29.45 -41.36
N GLY A 42 -22.87 29.34 -42.22
CA GLY A 42 -22.88 29.22 -43.68
C GLY A 42 -22.15 30.36 -44.37
N TRP A 43 -20.89 30.11 -44.73
CA TRP A 43 -20.25 30.54 -45.99
C TRP A 43 -18.88 29.82 -46.13
N GLY A 44 -18.49 29.54 -47.37
CA GLY A 44 -17.12 29.14 -47.73
C GLY A 44 -16.28 30.37 -48.14
N TRP A 45 -15.04 30.23 -48.58
CA TRP A 45 -14.23 29.02 -48.80
C TRP A 45 -12.75 29.45 -48.97
N GLY A 46 -11.81 28.50 -48.83
CA GLY A 46 -10.53 28.55 -49.55
C GLY A 46 -9.31 29.16 -48.84
N GLY A 47 -8.52 28.30 -48.19
CA GLY A 47 -7.14 28.61 -47.79
C GLY A 47 -6.34 27.33 -47.54
N ARG A 48 -5.34 27.03 -48.38
CA ARG A 48 -4.40 25.92 -48.17
C ARG A 48 -3.13 26.42 -47.47
N PRO A 49 -2.65 25.74 -46.42
CA PRO A 49 -1.22 25.72 -46.07
C PRO A 49 -0.53 24.45 -46.59
N ASN A 50 0.81 24.47 -46.66
CA ASN A 50 1.61 23.38 -47.21
C ASN A 50 1.82 22.21 -46.23
N LYS A 51 1.99 20.99 -46.78
CA LYS A 51 2.60 19.87 -46.05
C LYS A 51 4.12 20.03 -46.04
N THR A 52 4.70 20.52 -44.95
CA THR A 52 6.13 20.40 -44.68
C THR A 52 6.46 18.99 -44.20
N HIS A 53 7.20 18.23 -45.01
CA HIS A 53 7.68 16.90 -44.63
C HIS A 53 8.91 17.00 -43.71
N LEU A 54 8.69 16.94 -42.39
CA LEU A 54 9.77 16.67 -41.44
C LEU A 54 10.26 15.22 -41.63
N ARG A 55 11.47 15.06 -42.18
CA ARG A 55 12.19 13.78 -42.18
C ARG A 55 12.95 13.65 -40.88
N PHE A 56 12.50 12.75 -40.00
CA PHE A 56 13.31 12.30 -38.87
C PHE A 56 14.45 11.41 -39.39
N GLY A 57 15.67 11.65 -38.90
CA GLY A 57 16.80 10.75 -39.11
C GLY A 57 16.69 9.49 -38.25
N PRO A 58 17.50 8.45 -38.52
CA PRO A 58 17.59 7.29 -37.63
C PRO A 58 18.13 7.70 -36.24
N PRO A 59 17.73 6.99 -35.16
CA PRO A 59 18.22 7.28 -33.81
C PRO A 59 19.73 6.96 -33.68
N PRO A 60 20.44 7.62 -32.74
CA PRO A 60 21.84 7.32 -32.45
C PRO A 60 22.00 5.90 -31.84
N PRO A 61 23.18 5.27 -32.01
CA PRO A 61 23.47 3.97 -31.40
C PRO A 61 23.54 4.07 -29.86
N PRO A 62 23.26 2.97 -29.14
CA PRO A 62 23.36 2.95 -27.67
C PRO A 62 24.82 3.07 -27.19
N PRO A 63 25.06 3.60 -25.98
CA PRO A 63 26.38 3.66 -25.37
C PRO A 63 26.92 2.25 -25.04
N PRO A 64 28.26 2.07 -24.97
CA PRO A 64 28.87 0.78 -24.65
C PRO A 64 28.59 0.33 -23.21
N LEU A 65 28.47 -0.98 -23.02
CA LEU A 65 28.30 -1.61 -21.71
C LEU A 65 29.53 -1.39 -20.81
N LEU A 66 29.29 -0.92 -19.59
CA LEU A 66 30.31 -0.83 -18.55
C LEU A 66 30.63 -2.23 -17.99
N SER A 67 31.92 -2.47 -17.72
CA SER A 67 32.39 -3.72 -17.10
C SER A 67 31.93 -3.83 -15.65
N PRO A 68 31.63 -5.05 -15.13
CA PRO A 68 31.26 -5.23 -13.73
C PRO A 68 32.41 -4.88 -12.78
N LEU A 69 32.07 -4.26 -11.65
CA LEU A 69 33.00 -3.99 -10.55
C LEU A 69 33.32 -5.28 -9.76
N PRO A 70 34.53 -5.43 -9.20
CA PRO A 70 34.92 -6.62 -8.45
C PRO A 70 34.33 -6.63 -7.03
N GLU A 71 33.98 -7.83 -6.53
CA GLU A 71 33.46 -8.02 -5.18
C GLU A 71 34.51 -7.78 -4.08
N PRO A 72 34.13 -7.20 -2.92
CA PRO A 72 35.01 -7.07 -1.76
C PRO A 72 35.12 -8.40 -0.99
N LYS A 73 36.34 -8.94 -0.89
CA LYS A 73 36.61 -10.16 -0.10
C LYS A 73 36.57 -9.87 1.40
N LEU A 74 35.74 -10.61 2.16
CA LEU A 74 35.80 -10.60 3.62
C LEU A 74 37.11 -11.27 4.10
N GLY A 75 37.91 -10.53 4.87
CA GLY A 75 39.05 -11.06 5.60
C GLY A 75 38.64 -11.60 6.98
N PHE A 76 38.95 -12.85 7.27
CA PHE A 76 38.74 -13.43 8.61
C PHE A 76 39.80 -12.93 9.60
N LEU A 77 39.37 -12.36 10.73
CA LEU A 77 40.24 -12.04 11.86
C LEU A 77 40.28 -13.21 12.86
N GLN A 78 41.48 -13.69 13.18
CA GLN A 78 41.70 -14.75 14.16
C GLN A 78 41.50 -14.26 15.60
N LYS A 79 40.94 -15.13 16.45
CA LYS A 79 40.99 -14.98 17.92
C LYS A 79 42.27 -15.59 18.46
N PRO A 80 42.97 -14.96 19.44
CA PRO A 80 44.05 -15.61 20.18
C PRO A 80 43.52 -16.70 21.13
N ASN A 81 44.25 -17.80 21.27
CA ASN A 81 44.04 -18.79 22.33
C ASN A 81 44.77 -18.35 23.62
N VAL A 82 44.23 -18.73 24.77
CA VAL A 82 44.95 -18.79 26.05
C VAL A 82 44.72 -20.16 26.68
N ALA A 83 45.80 -20.80 27.14
CA ALA A 83 45.79 -22.16 27.70
C ALA A 83 45.50 -22.17 29.22
N ALA A 84 45.28 -23.36 29.79
CA ALA A 84 44.76 -23.52 31.14
C ALA A 84 45.68 -24.29 32.10
N THR A 85 45.42 -24.11 33.41
CA THR A 85 45.79 -24.98 34.56
C THR A 85 47.26 -25.04 35.03
N PRO A 86 47.53 -25.48 36.27
CA PRO A 86 46.75 -25.30 37.52
C PRO A 86 47.63 -24.89 38.74
N ASN A 87 47.00 -24.53 39.87
CA ASN A 87 47.25 -25.15 41.18
C ASN A 87 46.33 -24.60 42.30
N SER A 88 46.08 -25.41 43.32
CA SER A 88 45.55 -25.04 44.64
C SER A 88 46.64 -25.36 45.71
N PRO A 89 46.50 -25.16 47.05
CA PRO A 89 45.37 -25.64 47.88
C PRO A 89 44.97 -24.78 49.11
N PHE A 90 43.98 -25.32 49.85
CA PHE A 90 43.77 -25.26 51.32
C PHE A 90 42.86 -24.24 52.03
N HIS A 91 42.04 -24.86 52.92
CA HIS A 91 41.60 -24.45 54.27
C HIS A 91 40.39 -23.50 54.50
N ARG A 92 39.27 -24.17 54.84
CA ARG A 92 38.31 -23.95 55.96
C ARG A 92 37.83 -22.54 56.33
N ALA A 93 36.50 -22.43 56.46
CA ALA A 93 35.79 -21.30 57.07
C ALA A 93 36.02 -21.18 58.59
N PRO A 94 35.52 -20.08 59.19
CA PRO A 94 34.55 -20.24 60.27
C PRO A 94 33.17 -19.63 59.96
N ILE A 95 32.18 -20.07 60.72
CA ILE A 95 30.78 -19.63 60.66
C ILE A 95 30.58 -18.43 61.60
N TRP A 96 29.74 -17.49 61.21
CA TRP A 96 29.07 -16.57 62.14
C TRP A 96 27.56 -16.82 62.04
N ASP A 97 26.95 -17.13 63.19
CA ASP A 97 25.50 -17.10 63.39
C ASP A 97 25.19 -15.89 64.29
N PHE A 98 24.18 -15.11 63.91
CA PHE A 98 23.14 -14.63 64.83
C PHE A 98 22.05 -13.83 64.08
N SER A 99 20.87 -14.46 63.97
CA SER A 99 19.53 -13.86 64.10
C SER A 99 19.11 -12.58 63.34
N ALA A 100 18.00 -12.76 62.61
CA ALA A 100 16.88 -11.82 62.43
C ALA A 100 17.08 -10.53 61.59
N GLY A 101 16.51 -10.56 60.38
CA GLY A 101 16.31 -9.36 59.54
C GLY A 101 15.55 -9.70 58.26
N ALA A 102 14.22 -9.63 58.27
CA ALA A 102 13.39 -10.02 57.13
C ALA A 102 13.41 -8.97 56.01
N VAL A 103 14.42 -9.04 55.13
CA VAL A 103 14.42 -8.27 53.88
C VAL A 103 13.32 -8.83 52.98
N ARG A 104 12.24 -8.05 52.79
CA ARG A 104 11.25 -8.31 51.75
C ARG A 104 11.92 -8.20 50.39
N GLY A 105 12.27 -9.34 49.80
CA GLY A 105 12.57 -9.40 48.38
C GLY A 105 11.34 -8.93 47.61
N VAL A 106 11.43 -7.73 47.03
CA VAL A 106 10.42 -7.28 46.06
C VAL A 106 10.63 -8.17 44.85
N VAL A 107 9.77 -9.19 44.72
CA VAL A 107 9.58 -9.87 43.45
C VAL A 107 8.98 -8.82 42.53
N VAL A 108 9.86 -8.15 41.78
CA VAL A 108 9.44 -7.35 40.64
C VAL A 108 8.92 -8.36 39.64
N ASN A 109 7.60 -8.55 39.63
CA ASN A 109 6.92 -9.07 38.47
C ASN A 109 7.20 -8.07 37.34
N ILE A 110 8.28 -8.31 36.61
CA ILE A 110 8.47 -7.76 35.27
C ILE A 110 7.40 -8.46 34.45
N GLU A 111 6.19 -7.89 34.44
CA GLU A 111 5.20 -8.24 33.43
C GLU A 111 5.91 -8.07 32.08
N PRO A 112 5.79 -9.06 31.16
CA PRO A 112 6.41 -8.93 29.85
C PRO A 112 5.88 -7.64 29.24
N THR A 113 6.79 -6.70 28.93
CA THR A 113 6.44 -5.40 28.35
C THR A 113 5.48 -5.66 27.20
N PRO A 114 4.22 -5.19 27.26
CA PRO A 114 3.22 -5.55 26.27
C PRO A 114 3.76 -5.26 24.88
N GLU A 115 3.73 -6.28 24.02
CA GLU A 115 4.06 -6.14 22.60
C GLU A 115 3.24 -4.98 22.06
N ALA A 116 3.92 -3.86 21.81
CA ALA A 116 3.27 -2.56 21.84
C ALA A 116 2.23 -2.49 20.73
N ALA A 117 0.94 -2.38 21.14
CA ALA A 117 -0.20 -2.62 20.25
C ALA A 117 0.01 -1.94 18.89
N LEU A 118 0.04 -2.77 17.84
CA LEU A 118 0.45 -2.36 16.49
C LEU A 118 -0.34 -1.14 15.99
N LEU A 119 -1.62 -1.06 16.38
CA LEU A 119 -2.47 0.09 16.16
C LEU A 119 -2.42 1.04 17.36
N TYR A 120 -2.24 2.34 17.10
CA TYR A 120 -2.53 3.38 18.08
C TYR A 120 -4.03 3.36 18.46
N PRO A 121 -4.40 3.76 19.69
CA PRO A 121 -5.80 3.74 20.13
C PRO A 121 -6.72 4.51 19.18
N TYR A 122 -7.85 3.89 18.82
CA TYR A 122 -8.90 4.44 17.95
C TYR A 122 -10.27 4.02 18.47
N GLY A 123 -11.33 4.63 17.94
CA GLY A 123 -12.72 4.42 18.34
C GLY A 123 -13.38 5.66 18.93
N LEU A 124 -14.71 5.63 19.03
CA LEU A 124 -15.51 6.75 19.56
C LEU A 124 -15.17 7.09 21.01
N ASP A 125 -14.73 6.10 21.80
CA ASP A 125 -14.24 6.26 23.18
C ASP A 125 -12.87 6.95 23.26
N LYS A 126 -12.15 7.08 22.13
CA LYS A 126 -10.94 7.91 21.98
C LYS A 126 -11.23 9.28 21.37
N GLY A 127 -12.51 9.61 21.18
CA GLY A 127 -12.95 10.87 20.57
C GLY A 127 -12.86 10.89 19.04
N ASP A 128 -12.77 9.74 18.38
CA ASP A 128 -12.73 9.70 16.91
C ASP A 128 -14.05 10.16 16.28
N SER A 129 -13.91 10.94 15.21
CA SER A 129 -14.96 11.09 14.21
C SER A 129 -15.07 9.80 13.39
N LYS A 130 -16.25 9.57 12.81
CA LYS A 130 -16.55 8.38 12.02
C LYS A 130 -17.03 8.78 10.63
N ASN A 131 -16.50 8.12 9.59
CA ASN A 131 -16.95 8.34 8.22
C ASN A 131 -18.38 7.82 7.98
N PRO A 132 -19.08 8.32 6.94
CA PRO A 132 -20.39 7.79 6.58
C PRO A 132 -20.32 6.32 6.14
N LYS A 133 -21.40 5.59 6.41
CA LYS A 133 -21.71 4.31 5.75
C LYS A 133 -22.15 4.60 4.31
N LEU A 134 -21.20 4.53 3.38
CA LEU A 134 -21.39 4.83 1.97
C LEU A 134 -20.19 4.28 1.19
N ASP A 135 -20.47 3.56 0.10
CA ASP A 135 -19.59 3.08 -0.98
C ASP A 135 -18.32 3.94 -1.22
N ASP A 136 -18.33 4.86 -2.21
CA ASP A 136 -17.30 5.91 -2.41
C ASP A 136 -17.36 7.04 -1.35
N GLY A 137 -17.55 6.68 -0.08
CA GLY A 137 -17.68 7.64 1.02
C GLY A 137 -16.39 8.40 1.36
N THR A 138 -16.54 9.57 1.99
CA THR A 138 -15.40 10.38 2.45
C THR A 138 -15.79 11.26 3.63
N SER A 139 -14.79 11.73 4.37
CA SER A 139 -14.96 12.63 5.51
C SER A 139 -15.44 14.01 5.08
N LYS A 140 -15.94 14.81 6.03
CA LYS A 140 -15.91 16.27 5.87
C LYS A 140 -14.45 16.73 5.82
N ARG A 141 -14.17 17.88 5.18
CA ARG A 141 -12.84 18.49 5.18
C ARG A 141 -12.37 18.69 6.62
N VAL A 142 -11.24 18.08 6.97
CA VAL A 142 -10.56 18.31 8.25
C VAL A 142 -9.64 19.51 8.08
N VAL A 143 -9.78 20.51 8.94
CA VAL A 143 -8.80 21.61 9.08
C VAL A 143 -7.86 21.25 10.22
N LEU A 144 -6.56 21.29 9.96
CA LEU A 144 -5.53 20.83 10.90
C LEU A 144 -5.19 21.95 11.89
N SER A 145 -5.04 21.61 13.18
CA SER A 145 -4.61 22.56 14.22
C SER A 145 -3.12 22.87 14.17
N VAL A 146 -2.34 22.07 13.42
CA VAL A 146 -0.94 22.27 13.08
C VAL A 146 -0.77 21.86 11.61
N PRO A 147 -0.17 22.69 10.73
CA PRO A 147 0.10 22.30 9.35
C PRO A 147 0.97 21.04 9.26
N PHE A 148 0.69 20.18 8.29
CA PHE A 148 1.47 18.97 8.04
C PHE A 148 2.36 19.17 6.81
N SER A 149 3.68 19.09 6.98
CA SER A 149 4.63 19.12 5.86
C SER A 149 4.75 17.72 5.23
N PHE A 150 4.60 17.63 3.91
CA PHE A 150 4.64 16.40 3.11
C PHE A 150 5.27 16.74 1.74
N TYR A 151 6.36 16.05 1.39
CA TYR A 151 7.22 16.32 0.22
C TYR A 151 7.53 17.82 0.03
N GLY A 152 8.01 18.49 1.09
CA GLY A 152 8.39 19.90 1.07
C GLY A 152 7.23 20.92 1.01
N LYS A 153 5.99 20.50 0.76
CA LYS A 153 4.80 21.38 0.85
C LYS A 153 4.12 21.26 2.22
N GLU A 154 3.64 22.37 2.76
CA GLU A 154 2.74 22.38 3.92
C GLU A 154 1.27 22.28 3.49
N TYR A 155 0.49 21.53 4.28
CA TYR A 155 -0.94 21.33 4.08
C TYR A 155 -1.70 21.68 5.35
N GLU A 156 -2.76 22.48 5.20
CA GLU A 156 -3.66 22.88 6.30
C GLU A 156 -4.93 22.03 6.37
N THR A 157 -5.23 21.23 5.33
CA THR A 157 -6.48 20.45 5.25
C THR A 157 -6.29 19.07 4.64
N LEU A 158 -7.10 18.12 5.09
CA LEU A 158 -7.17 16.76 4.54
C LEU A 158 -8.59 16.19 4.51
N TYR A 159 -8.72 15.06 3.83
CA TYR A 159 -9.90 14.19 3.80
C TYR A 159 -9.49 12.75 4.09
N VAL A 160 -10.33 12.00 4.80
CA VAL A 160 -10.22 10.54 4.94
C VAL A 160 -11.27 9.91 4.04
N ASN A 161 -10.84 9.20 3.00
CA ASN A 161 -11.71 8.54 2.05
C ASN A 161 -11.93 7.05 2.42
N ASN A 162 -13.08 6.49 2.08
CA ASN A 162 -13.45 5.13 2.48
C ASN A 162 -12.56 4.07 1.82
N ASN A 163 -12.15 4.28 0.58
CA ASN A 163 -11.25 3.44 -0.21
C ASN A 163 -9.78 3.49 0.27
N GLY A 164 -9.51 3.68 1.56
CA GLY A 164 -8.16 3.55 2.13
C GLY A 164 -7.16 4.64 1.73
N VAL A 165 -7.58 5.91 1.69
CA VAL A 165 -6.72 7.07 1.35
C VAL A 165 -6.90 8.24 2.33
N ILE A 166 -5.81 8.94 2.67
CA ILE A 166 -5.80 10.28 3.28
C ILE A 166 -5.24 11.27 2.26
N SER A 167 -6.11 12.13 1.70
CA SER A 167 -5.73 13.10 0.67
C SER A 167 -5.72 14.53 1.18
N PHE A 168 -4.73 15.31 0.74
CA PHE A 168 -4.58 16.71 1.16
C PHE A 168 -5.25 17.67 0.17
N ASP A 169 -5.80 18.77 0.68
CA ASP A 169 -6.55 19.84 -0.02
C ASP A 169 -7.83 19.41 -0.79
N THR A 170 -7.86 18.21 -1.37
CA THR A 170 -8.92 17.72 -2.25
C THR A 170 -9.38 16.29 -1.88
N PRO A 171 -10.67 15.93 -2.07
CA PRO A 171 -11.15 14.58 -1.84
C PRO A 171 -10.90 13.66 -3.05
N VAL A 172 -10.48 12.43 -2.78
CA VAL A 172 -10.43 11.33 -3.77
C VAL A 172 -11.83 10.73 -3.98
N LYS A 173 -12.12 10.23 -5.20
CA LYS A 173 -13.38 9.59 -5.61
C LYS A 173 -13.16 8.29 -6.42
N GLN A 174 -11.95 7.75 -6.40
CA GLN A 174 -11.58 6.58 -7.19
C GLN A 174 -11.42 5.38 -6.26
N TYR A 175 -12.12 4.29 -6.57
CA TYR A 175 -12.08 3.01 -5.88
C TYR A 175 -10.95 2.10 -6.41
N THR A 176 -10.85 1.96 -7.74
CA THR A 176 -9.76 1.23 -8.40
C THR A 176 -8.46 2.03 -8.29
N PRO A 177 -7.36 1.46 -7.78
CA PRO A 177 -6.12 2.20 -7.61
C PRO A 177 -5.30 2.30 -8.90
N ASP A 178 -4.90 3.53 -9.24
CA ASP A 178 -3.93 3.84 -10.28
C ASP A 178 -2.47 3.57 -9.83
N PRO A 179 -1.52 3.38 -10.76
CA PRO A 179 -0.09 3.38 -10.43
C PRO A 179 0.38 4.78 -10.03
N PHE A 180 1.43 4.86 -9.22
CA PHE A 180 2.14 6.10 -8.95
C PHE A 180 3.30 6.27 -9.95
N PRO A 181 3.67 7.52 -10.31
CA PRO A 181 3.09 8.78 -9.86
C PRO A 181 1.74 9.07 -10.53
N LEU A 182 0.84 9.78 -9.84
CA LEU A 182 -0.48 10.12 -10.38
C LEU A 182 -0.42 11.29 -11.35
N ALA A 183 -0.89 11.06 -12.58
CA ALA A 183 -1.02 12.05 -13.65
C ALA A 183 -2.10 13.14 -13.43
N ASP A 184 -2.71 13.20 -12.25
CA ASP A 184 -3.62 14.28 -11.84
C ASP A 184 -3.07 15.13 -10.68
N GLY A 185 -1.81 14.93 -10.30
CA GLY A 185 -1.08 15.79 -9.35
C GLY A 185 -1.62 15.78 -7.92
N ARG A 186 -2.48 14.84 -7.54
CA ARG A 186 -3.08 14.83 -6.19
C ARG A 186 -2.11 14.31 -5.12
N PRO A 187 -1.81 15.10 -4.08
CA PRO A 187 -0.98 14.67 -2.96
C PRO A 187 -1.78 13.81 -1.99
N PHE A 188 -1.36 12.57 -1.75
CA PHE A 188 -1.98 11.73 -0.73
C PHE A 188 -1.10 10.64 -0.14
N VAL A 189 -1.51 10.22 1.05
CA VAL A 189 -1.09 8.99 1.71
C VAL A 189 -2.13 7.91 1.41
N ALA A 190 -1.69 6.76 0.88
CA ALA A 190 -2.53 5.60 0.64
C ALA A 190 -2.11 4.45 1.57
N PRO A 191 -2.72 4.30 2.75
CA PRO A 191 -2.41 3.18 3.63
C PRO A 191 -2.75 1.85 2.96
N TYR A 192 -3.91 1.77 2.29
CA TYR A 192 -4.34 0.59 1.54
C TYR A 192 -5.41 1.00 0.53
N TRP A 193 -5.03 1.73 -0.53
CA TRP A 193 -5.98 2.26 -1.50
C TRP A 193 -6.61 1.14 -2.32
N GLY A 194 -7.90 0.90 -2.12
CA GLY A 194 -8.67 -0.09 -2.85
C GLY A 194 -10.16 0.05 -2.61
N ASP A 195 -10.92 -0.68 -3.42
CA ASP A 195 -12.37 -0.67 -3.58
C ASP A 195 -13.12 -1.18 -2.32
N VAL A 196 -13.37 -0.27 -1.35
CA VAL A 196 -13.90 -0.55 0.00
C VAL A 196 -15.38 -0.20 0.09
N ASP A 197 -16.22 -1.18 0.39
CA ASP A 197 -17.63 -0.94 0.76
C ASP A 197 -17.81 -1.09 2.27
N ASN A 198 -17.80 0.05 2.98
CA ASN A 198 -18.03 0.05 4.42
C ASN A 198 -19.51 -0.15 4.80
N VAL A 199 -20.46 -0.12 3.86
CA VAL A 199 -21.87 -0.49 4.08
C VAL A 199 -21.97 -2.00 4.30
N LEU A 200 -21.21 -2.80 3.55
CA LEU A 200 -21.14 -4.25 3.70
C LEU A 200 -20.40 -4.70 4.98
N GLY A 201 -19.33 -4.00 5.38
CA GLY A 201 -18.59 -4.38 6.58
C GLY A 201 -17.55 -3.37 7.07
N GLY A 202 -17.28 -3.40 8.37
CA GLY A 202 -16.25 -2.59 9.02
C GLY A 202 -16.57 -1.11 9.21
N GLU A 203 -15.66 -0.37 9.84
CA GLU A 203 -15.88 1.01 10.28
C GLU A 203 -14.61 1.85 10.11
N ILE A 204 -14.78 3.15 9.89
CA ILE A 204 -13.67 4.06 9.57
C ILE A 204 -13.69 5.24 10.54
N PHE A 205 -12.63 5.31 11.35
CA PHE A 205 -12.48 6.23 12.48
C PHE A 205 -11.30 7.16 12.28
N TYR A 206 -11.41 8.42 12.67
CA TYR A 206 -10.30 9.37 12.57
C TYR A 206 -10.35 10.52 13.58
N ARG A 207 -9.18 11.01 14.01
CA ARG A 207 -9.02 12.26 14.77
C ARG A 207 -7.66 12.91 14.52
N GLN A 208 -7.61 14.24 14.66
CA GLN A 208 -6.37 14.92 15.08
C GLN A 208 -6.31 14.97 16.61
N THR A 209 -5.10 15.02 17.16
CA THR A 209 -4.89 14.95 18.60
C THR A 209 -3.59 15.64 19.03
N THR A 210 -3.66 16.25 20.21
CA THR A 210 -2.52 16.77 20.96
C THR A 210 -2.41 16.09 22.34
N ASP A 211 -3.01 14.89 22.49
CA ASP A 211 -2.99 14.13 23.74
C ASP A 211 -1.56 13.78 24.19
N PRO A 212 -1.12 14.20 25.40
CA PRO A 212 0.25 13.98 25.85
C PRO A 212 0.66 12.51 25.95
N ALA A 213 -0.28 11.58 26.22
CA ALA A 213 0.06 10.16 26.34
C ALA A 213 0.34 9.54 24.97
N LEU A 214 -0.51 9.80 23.97
CA LEU A 214 -0.32 9.34 22.60
C LEU A 214 0.84 10.05 21.90
N LEU A 215 1.01 11.37 22.07
CA LEU A 215 2.17 12.08 21.53
C LEU A 215 3.48 11.55 22.12
N LYS A 216 3.52 11.21 23.41
CA LYS A 216 4.67 10.56 24.05
C LYS A 216 4.95 9.18 23.45
N LEU A 217 3.92 8.34 23.26
CA LEU A 217 4.06 7.02 22.66
C LEU A 217 4.58 7.08 21.22
N ILE A 218 4.03 7.99 20.40
CA ILE A 218 4.50 8.25 19.03
C ILE A 218 5.96 8.72 19.06
N THR A 219 6.30 9.65 19.96
CA THR A 219 7.69 10.14 20.15
C THR A 219 8.65 9.01 20.50
N GLN A 220 8.25 8.08 21.38
CA GLN A 220 9.07 6.93 21.74
C GLN A 220 9.31 6.00 20.54
N HIS A 221 8.28 5.71 19.73
CA HIS A 221 8.44 4.91 18.51
C HIS A 221 9.35 5.61 17.47
N ILE A 222 9.14 6.89 17.17
CA ILE A 222 9.97 7.61 16.20
C ILE A 222 11.44 7.66 16.64
N ASN A 223 11.72 8.01 17.90
CA ASN A 223 13.10 8.05 18.40
C ASN A 223 13.75 6.65 18.52
N GLN A 224 12.97 5.57 18.60
CA GLN A 224 13.46 4.20 18.52
C GLN A 224 13.90 3.83 17.10
N TYR A 225 13.13 4.22 16.07
CA TYR A 225 13.43 3.87 14.68
C TYR A 225 14.42 4.85 14.02
N PHE A 226 14.42 6.12 14.43
CA PHE A 226 15.24 7.21 13.86
C PHE A 226 16.08 7.92 14.94
N PRO A 227 16.98 7.22 15.67
CA PRO A 227 17.71 7.78 16.82
C PRO A 227 18.66 8.94 16.46
N SER A 228 18.95 9.18 15.18
CA SER A 228 19.73 10.31 14.68
C SER A 228 18.89 11.57 14.40
N ILE A 229 17.56 11.51 14.50
CA ILE A 229 16.63 12.61 14.20
C ILE A 229 15.96 13.05 15.51
N PRO A 230 16.33 14.21 16.10
CA PRO A 230 15.73 14.68 17.35
C PRO A 230 14.24 15.01 17.18
N PHE A 231 13.35 14.10 17.60
CA PHE A 231 11.91 14.22 17.43
C PHE A 231 11.15 14.24 18.76
N THR A 232 10.15 15.11 18.84
CA THR A 232 9.12 15.15 19.89
C THR A 232 7.82 15.57 19.22
N ALA A 233 6.84 14.68 19.14
CA ALA A 233 5.58 14.96 18.48
C ALA A 233 4.84 16.09 19.19
N THR A 234 4.50 17.16 18.47
CA THR A 234 3.62 18.25 18.95
C THR A 234 2.18 18.03 18.52
N TRP A 235 1.96 17.22 17.48
CA TRP A 235 0.66 16.92 16.91
C TRP A 235 0.66 15.55 16.21
N ALA A 236 -0.51 14.90 16.18
CA ALA A 236 -0.75 13.73 15.35
C ALA A 236 -2.17 13.71 14.78
N PHE A 237 -2.34 13.01 13.65
CA PHE A 237 -3.63 12.58 13.11
C PHE A 237 -3.62 11.07 12.97
N VAL A 238 -4.65 10.40 13.47
CA VAL A 238 -4.83 8.94 13.35
C VAL A 238 -6.08 8.68 12.53
N ALA A 239 -5.99 7.79 11.54
CA ALA A 239 -7.14 7.26 10.80
C ALA A 239 -7.04 5.73 10.72
N THR A 240 -8.12 5.03 11.06
CA THR A 240 -8.18 3.56 11.11
C THR A 240 -9.39 3.09 10.31
N TRP A 241 -9.14 2.18 9.36
CA TRP A 241 -10.14 1.38 8.68
C TRP A 241 -10.15 0.03 9.40
N ASP A 242 -11.22 -0.29 10.11
CA ASP A 242 -11.31 -1.48 10.95
C ASP A 242 -12.32 -2.48 10.40
N HIS A 243 -11.83 -3.67 10.05
CA HIS A 243 -12.58 -4.79 9.47
C HIS A 243 -13.39 -4.42 8.21
N VAL A 244 -12.89 -3.48 7.39
CA VAL A 244 -13.61 -2.96 6.22
C VAL A 244 -13.71 -4.00 5.11
N ALA A 245 -14.91 -4.16 4.55
CA ALA A 245 -15.18 -5.08 3.45
C ALA A 245 -14.81 -4.47 2.08
N TYR A 246 -14.69 -5.32 1.06
CA TYR A 246 -14.51 -4.89 -0.33
C TYR A 246 -15.86 -4.80 -1.07
N TYR A 247 -15.90 -4.02 -2.15
CA TYR A 247 -17.10 -3.83 -2.98
C TYR A 247 -17.67 -5.12 -3.57
N ASP A 248 -19.00 -5.28 -3.52
CA ASP A 248 -19.77 -6.51 -3.81
C ASP A 248 -19.17 -7.77 -3.15
N SER A 249 -18.67 -7.62 -1.90
CA SER A 249 -18.26 -8.76 -1.09
C SER A 249 -19.43 -9.69 -0.80
N ARG A 250 -19.21 -10.97 -1.09
CA ARG A 250 -20.10 -12.10 -0.77
C ARG A 250 -19.43 -13.02 0.26
N SER A 251 -18.60 -12.41 1.12
CA SER A 251 -17.85 -13.05 2.20
C SER A 251 -17.87 -12.15 3.46
N ASN A 252 -17.49 -12.73 4.60
CA ASN A 252 -17.28 -12.00 5.86
C ASN A 252 -15.82 -11.52 6.03
N LYS A 253 -15.08 -11.33 4.93
CA LYS A 253 -13.70 -10.84 4.97
C LYS A 253 -13.65 -9.34 5.22
N GLY A 254 -12.76 -8.91 6.11
CA GLY A 254 -12.54 -7.49 6.39
C GLY A 254 -11.08 -7.19 6.69
N ASN A 255 -10.59 -6.05 6.21
CA ASN A 255 -9.23 -5.57 6.42
C ASN A 255 -9.20 -4.58 7.60
N THR A 256 -8.21 -4.71 8.51
CA THR A 256 -7.93 -3.72 9.55
C THR A 256 -6.54 -3.11 9.36
N PHE A 257 -6.50 -1.82 9.02
CA PHE A 257 -5.28 -1.04 8.82
C PHE A 257 -5.45 0.40 9.30
N GLN A 258 -4.33 1.06 9.60
CA GLN A 258 -4.29 2.40 10.18
C GLN A 258 -3.15 3.20 9.59
N ALA A 259 -3.35 4.51 9.50
CA ALA A 259 -2.27 5.48 9.37
C ALA A 259 -2.25 6.45 10.55
N ALA A 260 -1.04 6.87 10.93
CA ALA A 260 -0.83 8.04 11.75
C ALA A 260 0.11 9.02 11.03
N LEU A 261 -0.34 10.26 10.87
CA LEU A 261 0.49 11.40 10.48
C LEU A 261 0.98 12.06 11.77
N THR A 262 2.23 12.50 11.86
CA THR A 262 2.72 13.23 13.04
C THR A 262 3.82 14.23 12.69
N THR A 263 3.92 15.32 13.44
CA THR A 263 4.96 16.34 13.23
C THR A 263 5.45 16.95 14.55
N ASN A 264 6.64 17.53 14.51
CA ASN A 264 7.18 18.45 15.53
C ASN A 264 7.25 19.91 15.01
N THR A 265 6.47 20.22 13.96
CA THR A 265 6.48 21.45 13.13
C THR A 265 7.73 21.71 12.28
N LYS A 266 8.63 20.73 12.16
CA LYS A 266 9.82 20.80 11.27
C LYS A 266 10.06 19.51 10.50
N THR A 267 9.93 18.40 11.22
CA THR A 267 10.03 17.02 10.75
C THR A 267 8.65 16.39 10.80
N SER A 268 8.24 15.74 9.72
CA SER A 268 6.97 15.03 9.63
C SER A 268 7.22 13.55 9.38
N PHE A 269 6.43 12.70 10.01
CA PHE A 269 6.44 11.25 9.78
C PHE A 269 5.05 10.75 9.40
N VAL A 270 5.03 9.71 8.57
CA VAL A 270 3.87 8.84 8.36
C VAL A 270 4.20 7.46 8.91
N ILE A 271 3.26 6.92 9.69
CA ILE A 271 3.29 5.56 10.25
C ILE A 271 2.11 4.82 9.65
N LEU A 272 2.35 3.70 8.97
CA LEU A 272 1.32 2.80 8.44
C LEU A 272 1.36 1.48 9.23
N ASN A 273 0.20 1.01 9.68
CA ASN A 273 0.06 -0.19 10.51
C ASN A 273 -0.99 -1.14 9.90
N TYR A 274 -0.64 -2.42 9.73
CA TYR A 274 -1.45 -3.45 9.09
C TYR A 274 -1.69 -4.61 10.07
N LYS A 275 -2.90 -4.68 10.64
CA LYS A 275 -3.24 -5.67 11.68
C LYS A 275 -3.81 -6.97 11.10
N ASP A 276 -4.69 -6.86 10.12
CA ASP A 276 -5.31 -8.01 9.44
C ASP A 276 -5.66 -7.60 8.00
N ILE A 277 -5.27 -8.41 7.02
CA ILE A 277 -5.46 -8.15 5.60
C ILE A 277 -5.92 -9.46 4.95
N GLN A 278 -7.21 -9.54 4.65
CA GLN A 278 -7.91 -10.74 4.23
C GLN A 278 -8.32 -10.71 2.75
N TRP A 279 -8.29 -9.54 2.12
CA TRP A 279 -8.63 -9.29 0.71
C TRP A 279 -7.70 -8.25 0.11
N THR A 280 -7.51 -8.27 -1.22
CA THR A 280 -6.70 -7.31 -1.98
C THR A 280 -7.49 -6.42 -2.93
N THR A 281 -8.66 -6.87 -3.39
CA THR A 281 -9.35 -6.30 -4.56
C THR A 281 -10.88 -6.40 -4.46
N GLY A 282 -11.59 -5.29 -4.69
CA GLY A 282 -13.05 -5.27 -4.85
C GLY A 282 -13.51 -5.70 -6.25
N VAL A 283 -14.80 -6.01 -6.39
CA VAL A 283 -15.32 -6.64 -7.62
C VAL A 283 -15.29 -5.68 -8.82
N ALA A 284 -15.47 -4.37 -8.62
CA ALA A 284 -15.35 -3.40 -9.72
C ALA A 284 -13.89 -3.26 -10.21
N SER A 285 -12.93 -3.46 -9.32
CA SER A 285 -11.50 -3.61 -9.64
C SER A 285 -11.13 -5.00 -10.22
N GLY A 286 -12.10 -5.89 -10.43
CA GLY A 286 -11.93 -7.23 -11.01
C GLY A 286 -11.57 -8.35 -10.02
N GLY A 287 -11.76 -8.13 -8.72
CA GLY A 287 -11.57 -9.16 -7.69
C GLY A 287 -12.69 -10.22 -7.70
N ASP A 288 -12.39 -11.44 -7.25
CA ASP A 288 -13.41 -12.48 -7.07
C ASP A 288 -14.35 -12.14 -5.87
N PRO A 289 -15.69 -12.19 -6.04
CA PRO A 289 -16.64 -11.75 -5.03
C PRO A 289 -16.63 -12.57 -3.72
N LYS A 290 -16.03 -13.78 -3.67
CA LYS A 290 -16.00 -14.63 -2.47
C LYS A 290 -14.68 -14.55 -1.70
N THR A 291 -13.61 -14.13 -2.36
CA THR A 291 -12.25 -14.11 -1.79
C THR A 291 -11.65 -12.71 -1.71
N GLY A 292 -12.09 -11.78 -2.57
CA GLY A 292 -11.54 -10.44 -2.70
C GLY A 292 -10.12 -10.44 -3.28
N LEU A 293 -9.79 -11.39 -4.17
CA LEU A 293 -8.44 -11.59 -4.73
C LEU A 293 -8.43 -11.47 -6.26
N GLY A 294 -7.26 -11.19 -6.84
CA GLY A 294 -7.05 -11.03 -8.29
C GLY A 294 -7.30 -9.60 -8.78
N GLY A 295 -7.69 -9.42 -10.05
CA GLY A 295 -8.06 -8.12 -10.62
C GLY A 295 -6.92 -7.09 -10.61
N THR A 296 -7.19 -5.90 -10.07
CA THR A 296 -6.21 -4.83 -9.78
C THR A 296 -6.07 -4.65 -8.25
N PRO A 297 -5.08 -5.30 -7.62
CA PRO A 297 -4.87 -5.22 -6.17
C PRO A 297 -4.65 -3.81 -5.63
N ALA A 298 -4.95 -3.64 -4.35
CA ALA A 298 -4.81 -2.39 -3.60
C ALA A 298 -3.40 -1.78 -3.68
N HIS A 299 -3.31 -0.47 -3.48
CA HIS A 299 -2.08 0.30 -3.51
C HIS A 299 -1.72 0.83 -2.11
N ALA A 300 -0.61 0.36 -1.54
CA ALA A 300 -0.05 0.89 -0.30
C ALA A 300 1.21 1.74 -0.59
N GLY A 301 1.22 3.00 -0.16
CA GLY A 301 2.27 3.95 -0.50
C GLY A 301 1.90 5.44 -0.37
N PHE A 302 2.67 6.30 -1.05
CA PHE A 302 2.49 7.77 -1.06
C PHE A 302 2.67 8.34 -2.48
N ASN A 303 1.95 9.42 -2.79
CA ASN A 303 2.15 10.24 -3.99
C ASN A 303 2.27 11.71 -3.59
N SER A 304 3.38 12.39 -3.95
CA SER A 304 3.63 13.78 -3.54
C SER A 304 2.74 14.81 -4.22
N GLY A 305 2.20 14.47 -5.40
CA GLY A 305 1.48 15.39 -6.28
C GLY A 305 2.36 16.19 -7.25
N ASP A 306 3.69 16.01 -7.27
CA ASP A 306 4.61 16.70 -8.19
C ASP A 306 4.94 15.92 -9.49
N GLU A 307 4.20 14.84 -9.77
CA GLU A 307 4.43 13.88 -10.87
C GLU A 307 5.75 13.09 -10.84
N THR A 308 6.65 13.34 -9.87
CA THR A 308 7.98 12.69 -9.80
C THR A 308 8.22 11.90 -8.51
N ASN A 309 7.81 12.42 -7.35
CA ASN A 309 8.11 11.80 -6.05
C ASN A 309 6.93 10.95 -5.56
N TYR A 310 7.19 9.67 -5.35
CA TYR A 310 6.22 8.72 -4.83
C TYR A 310 6.93 7.57 -4.11
N TYR A 311 6.14 6.73 -3.44
CA TYR A 311 6.63 5.49 -2.86
C TYR A 311 5.60 4.39 -2.95
N ASN A 312 6.06 3.18 -3.28
CA ASN A 312 5.27 1.96 -3.27
C ASN A 312 5.84 1.05 -2.18
N ILE A 313 5.01 0.56 -1.25
CA ILE A 313 5.42 -0.53 -0.37
C ILE A 313 5.62 -1.80 -1.23
N PRO A 314 6.70 -2.58 -1.02
CA PRO A 314 6.95 -3.80 -1.78
C PRO A 314 5.74 -4.74 -1.85
N GLY A 315 5.43 -5.19 -3.07
CA GLY A 315 4.23 -5.98 -3.38
C GLY A 315 2.94 -5.17 -3.66
N SER A 316 2.95 -3.84 -3.48
CA SER A 316 1.81 -2.96 -3.80
C SER A 316 1.33 -3.09 -5.26
N ARG A 317 0.01 -3.00 -5.49
CA ARG A 317 -0.70 -3.31 -6.76
C ARG A 317 -0.40 -4.70 -7.36
N THR A 318 0.06 -5.65 -6.54
CA THR A 318 0.18 -7.07 -6.90
C THR A 318 -0.48 -7.95 -5.83
N ASP A 319 -0.75 -9.22 -6.15
CA ASP A 319 -1.33 -10.18 -5.20
C ASP A 319 -0.47 -10.35 -3.92
N ALA A 320 0.83 -10.01 -3.98
CA ALA A 320 1.73 -10.07 -2.84
C ALA A 320 1.37 -9.10 -1.70
N ILE A 321 0.58 -8.05 -1.96
CA ILE A 321 0.14 -7.09 -0.92
C ILE A 321 -0.68 -7.75 0.20
N ILE A 322 -1.26 -8.93 -0.02
CA ILE A 322 -1.90 -9.73 1.04
C ILE A 322 -0.95 -10.00 2.23
N ASN A 323 0.36 -10.03 2.01
CA ASN A 323 1.38 -10.33 3.02
C ASN A 323 1.88 -9.09 3.78
N ILE A 324 1.32 -7.89 3.54
CA ILE A 324 1.83 -6.62 4.10
C ILE A 324 1.82 -6.55 5.64
N THR A 325 1.02 -7.40 6.29
CA THR A 325 1.02 -7.63 7.77
C THR A 325 2.31 -8.26 8.29
N THR A 326 3.14 -8.85 7.42
CA THR A 326 4.40 -9.53 7.77
C THR A 326 5.64 -8.71 7.44
N THR A 327 5.50 -7.66 6.63
CA THR A 327 6.62 -6.84 6.12
C THR A 327 6.79 -5.54 6.91
N SER A 328 7.98 -4.94 6.85
CA SER A 328 8.33 -3.73 7.61
C SER A 328 9.62 -3.09 7.08
N ASN A 329 9.77 -1.76 7.22
CA ASN A 329 11.07 -1.08 7.12
C ASN A 329 11.68 -0.70 8.48
N VAL A 330 10.99 -0.95 9.59
CA VAL A 330 11.45 -0.67 10.97
C VAL A 330 11.59 -1.92 11.84
N ASN A 331 11.62 -3.10 11.21
CA ASN A 331 11.72 -4.42 11.87
C ASN A 331 10.61 -4.69 12.91
N VAL A 332 9.40 -4.17 12.65
CA VAL A 332 8.17 -4.46 13.41
C VAL A 332 7.11 -4.92 12.41
N PRO A 333 6.75 -6.22 12.35
CA PRO A 333 5.84 -6.77 11.34
C PRO A 333 4.54 -5.97 11.21
N GLY A 334 4.17 -5.66 9.97
CA GLY A 334 2.97 -4.88 9.68
C GLY A 334 3.09 -3.39 10.02
N ARG A 335 4.26 -2.89 10.46
CA ARG A 335 4.51 -1.44 10.64
C ARG A 335 5.53 -0.93 9.64
N TRP A 336 5.18 0.17 8.99
CA TRP A 336 6.05 0.94 8.11
C TRP A 336 6.10 2.39 8.58
N VAL A 337 7.29 3.00 8.60
CA VAL A 337 7.47 4.39 9.06
C VAL A 337 8.41 5.15 8.13
N PHE A 338 8.02 6.38 7.77
CA PHE A 338 8.74 7.21 6.81
C PHE A 338 8.80 8.64 7.32
N GLN A 339 9.97 9.27 7.22
CA GLN A 339 10.07 10.72 7.27
C GLN A 339 9.56 11.27 5.92
N VAL A 340 8.70 12.31 5.94
CA VAL A 340 8.02 12.81 4.73
C VAL A 340 8.07 14.33 4.53
N ASN A 341 8.70 15.11 5.41
CA ASN A 341 8.80 16.56 5.22
C ASN A 341 9.84 16.96 4.15
N GLU A 342 10.74 16.06 3.78
CA GLU A 342 11.79 16.30 2.77
C GLU A 342 11.36 15.75 1.41
N LEU A 343 12.03 16.19 0.34
CA LEU A 343 11.66 15.84 -1.05
C LEU A 343 12.02 14.40 -1.43
N GLU A 344 13.07 13.83 -0.83
CA GLU A 344 13.51 12.45 -1.06
C GLU A 344 13.28 11.59 0.19
N LEU A 345 12.86 10.33 -0.01
CA LEU A 345 12.75 9.36 1.08
C LEU A 345 14.13 8.75 1.39
N ILE A 346 14.75 9.23 2.46
CA ILE A 346 16.06 8.75 2.90
C ILE A 346 15.99 7.26 3.27
N GLY A 347 16.77 6.43 2.57
CA GLY A 347 17.12 5.08 3.01
C GLY A 347 16.16 3.95 2.62
N VAL A 348 15.14 4.18 1.78
CA VAL A 348 14.20 3.12 1.36
C VAL A 348 14.19 2.99 -0.17
N PRO A 349 14.49 1.81 -0.75
CA PRO A 349 14.38 1.60 -2.20
C PRO A 349 12.93 1.71 -2.66
N THR A 350 12.66 2.61 -3.62
CA THR A 350 11.37 2.68 -4.31
C THR A 350 11.28 1.55 -5.33
N GLU A 351 10.40 0.57 -5.10
CA GLU A 351 10.10 -0.42 -6.14
C GLU A 351 9.30 0.25 -7.26
N VAL A 352 9.98 0.53 -8.38
CA VAL A 352 9.33 0.96 -9.63
C VAL A 352 8.31 -0.13 -10.02
N PRO A 353 7.03 0.21 -10.29
CA PRO A 353 6.04 -0.79 -10.61
C PRO A 353 6.50 -1.66 -11.79
N HIS A 354 6.55 -2.98 -11.60
CA HIS A 354 6.58 -3.90 -12.72
C HIS A 354 5.21 -3.81 -13.42
N ALA A 355 5.11 -2.89 -14.37
CA ALA A 355 4.01 -2.83 -15.31
C ALA A 355 3.86 -4.23 -15.92
N ALA A 356 2.75 -4.90 -15.60
CA ALA A 356 2.47 -6.24 -16.09
C ALA A 356 2.59 -6.21 -17.62
N ALA A 357 3.53 -6.97 -18.16
CA ALA A 357 3.88 -6.92 -19.57
C ALA A 357 2.76 -7.54 -20.41
N ASP A 358 1.72 -6.76 -20.66
CA ASP A 358 0.51 -7.20 -21.35
C ASP A 358 0.80 -7.41 -22.84
N LYS A 359 1.38 -8.58 -23.14
CA LYS A 359 1.66 -9.06 -24.49
C LYS A 359 0.40 -9.52 -25.22
N ARG A 360 -0.78 -8.97 -24.90
CA ARG A 360 -1.96 -9.00 -25.79
C ARG A 360 -1.74 -7.99 -26.91
N CYS A 361 -0.96 -8.43 -27.89
CA CYS A 361 -0.74 -7.70 -29.13
C CYS A 361 -2.08 -7.31 -29.78
N TRP A 362 -2.23 -6.03 -30.12
CA TRP A 362 -3.28 -5.56 -31.02
C TRP A 362 -3.10 -6.19 -32.40
N LEU A 363 -4.10 -6.92 -32.89
CA LEU A 363 -4.42 -7.15 -34.31
C LEU A 363 -5.84 -7.70 -34.46
#